data_AF-A0A285QEN3-F1
#
_entry.id   AF-A0A285QEN3-F1
#
_cell.length_a   1.000
_cell.length_b   1.000
_cell.length_c   1.000
_cell.angle_alpha   90.00
_cell.angle_beta   90.00
_cell.angle_gamma   90.00
#
_symmetry.space_group_name_H-M   'P 1'
#
loop_
_entity.id
_entity.type
_entity.pdbx_description
1 polymer ?
#
loop_
_entity_poly.entity_id
_entity_poly.type
_entity_poly.pdbx_seq_one_letter_code
_entity_poly.pdbx_strand_id
1 'polypeptide(L)'
;MATLAEPTIAPARRVSLAPDRFERLLGIGAGVLLVFVLAALLRGRAEWGQVPAAIWPHIATIVVALVLTVPLMLRRRGDRSHRVLGTVWVAAMIATALLSFRIHTVNGSWSWIHLLSLWTLVQVPLLWWHARRHNVAGHRAAVRGMVTGALLIAGFFTFPFNRLLGHWLFG
;
A
#
# COMPACT_ATOMS: atom_id res chain seq x y z
N MET A 1 -2.50 -62.65 6.16
CA MET A 1 -2.17 -61.43 6.92
C MET A 1 -2.00 -60.29 5.93
N ALA A 2 -3.02 -59.45 5.75
CA ALA A 2 -2.95 -58.28 4.88
C ALA A 2 -2.42 -57.09 5.71
N THR A 3 -1.21 -56.65 5.40
CA THR A 3 -0.59 -55.44 5.95
C THR A 3 -1.34 -54.22 5.40
N LEU A 4 -2.13 -53.55 6.23
CA LEU A 4 -2.74 -52.27 5.89
C LEU A 4 -1.62 -51.23 5.80
N ALA A 5 -1.40 -50.66 4.61
CA ALA A 5 -0.49 -49.55 4.42
C ALA A 5 -1.04 -48.33 5.19
N GLU A 6 -0.25 -47.80 6.12
CA GLU A 6 -0.59 -46.55 6.82
C GLU A 6 -0.69 -45.39 5.81
N PRO A 7 -1.74 -44.56 5.89
CA PRO A 7 -1.87 -43.40 5.03
C PRO A 7 -0.76 -42.40 5.38
N THR A 8 0.19 -42.21 4.47
CA THR A 8 1.18 -41.13 4.55
C THR A 8 0.48 -39.78 4.57
N ILE A 9 0.34 -39.17 5.76
CA ILE A 9 -0.15 -37.80 5.91
C ILE A 9 0.92 -36.87 5.34
N ALA A 10 0.65 -36.27 4.17
CA ALA A 10 1.53 -35.27 3.59
C ALA A 10 1.71 -34.11 4.58
N PRO A 11 2.95 -33.65 4.86
CA PRO A 11 3.16 -32.58 5.84
C PRO A 11 2.46 -31.29 5.39
N ALA A 12 1.74 -30.66 6.32
CA ALA A 12 1.05 -29.40 6.06
C ALA A 12 2.01 -28.35 5.46
N ARG A 13 1.69 -27.85 4.27
CA ARG A 13 2.54 -26.89 3.53
C ARG A 13 2.70 -25.60 4.33
N ARG A 14 3.89 -25.38 4.92
CA ARG A 14 4.21 -24.14 5.63
C ARG A 14 4.24 -22.96 4.67
N VAL A 15 3.58 -21.86 5.02
CA VAL A 15 3.59 -20.62 4.22
C VAL A 15 4.98 -19.98 4.28
N SER A 16 5.56 -19.68 3.11
CA SER A 16 6.90 -19.09 3.02
C SER A 16 6.95 -17.65 3.56
N LEU A 17 7.98 -17.37 4.35
CA LEU A 17 8.29 -16.03 4.87
C LEU A 17 9.18 -15.22 3.93
N ALA A 18 9.78 -15.84 2.91
CA ALA A 18 10.55 -15.15 1.90
C ALA A 18 9.61 -14.50 0.87
N PRO A 19 9.99 -13.35 0.28
CA PRO A 19 9.21 -12.72 -0.76
C PRO A 19 9.29 -13.51 -2.06
N ASP A 20 8.14 -13.71 -2.70
CA ASP A 20 8.07 -14.33 -4.03
C ASP A 20 8.19 -13.30 -5.15
N ARG A 21 8.19 -13.76 -6.41
CA ARG A 21 8.36 -12.90 -7.58
C ARG A 21 7.30 -11.82 -7.65
N PHE A 22 6.06 -12.16 -7.36
CA PHE A 22 4.96 -11.19 -7.41
C PHE A 22 5.16 -10.07 -6.38
N GLU A 23 5.54 -10.41 -5.15
CA GLU A 23 5.84 -9.40 -4.12
C GLU A 23 7.03 -8.53 -4.48
N ARG A 24 8.06 -9.10 -5.12
CA ARG A 24 9.19 -8.32 -5.63
C ARG A 24 8.74 -7.33 -6.70
N LEU A 25 7.88 -7.74 -7.63
CA LEU A 25 7.29 -6.85 -8.63
C LEU A 25 6.47 -5.72 -7.99
N LEU A 26 5.67 -6.03 -6.96
CA LEU A 26 4.94 -5.00 -6.20
C LEU A 26 5.90 -4.02 -5.51
N GLY A 27 6.96 -4.51 -4.89
CA GLY A 27 7.98 -3.67 -4.25
C GLY A 27 8.72 -2.77 -5.24
N ILE A 28 9.10 -3.30 -6.40
CA ILE A 28 9.73 -2.52 -7.48
C ILE A 28 8.74 -1.50 -8.03
N GLY A 29 7.49 -1.89 -8.30
CA GLY A 29 6.44 -0.99 -8.78
C GLY A 29 6.20 0.16 -7.80
N ALA A 30 6.18 -0.12 -6.49
CA ALA A 30 6.08 0.92 -5.46
C ALA A 30 7.28 1.87 -5.47
N GLY A 31 8.49 1.34 -5.69
CA GLY A 31 9.70 2.14 -5.85
C GLY A 31 9.66 3.05 -7.08
N VAL A 32 9.21 2.53 -8.22
CA VAL A 32 9.02 3.32 -9.45
C VAL A 32 7.99 4.42 -9.22
N LEU A 33 6.82 4.07 -8.67
CA LEU A 33 5.78 5.05 -8.36
C LEU A 33 6.30 6.14 -7.41
N LEU A 34 7.07 5.77 -6.37
CA LEU A 34 7.69 6.73 -5.46
C LEU A 34 8.61 7.70 -6.21
N VAL A 35 9.44 7.22 -7.13
CA VAL A 35 10.32 8.09 -7.94
C VAL A 35 9.50 9.08 -8.76
N PHE A 36 8.42 8.62 -9.41
CA PHE A 36 7.52 9.51 -10.17
C PHE A 36 6.86 10.57 -9.29
N VAL A 37 6.38 10.18 -8.10
CA VAL A 37 5.78 11.12 -7.12
C VAL A 37 6.81 12.15 -6.67
N LEU A 38 8.03 11.73 -6.32
CA LEU A 38 9.09 12.65 -5.90
C LEU A 38 9.50 13.59 -7.03
N ALA A 39 9.63 13.09 -8.26
CA ALA A 39 9.92 13.91 -9.43
C ALA A 39 8.83 14.97 -9.68
N ALA A 40 7.56 14.58 -9.57
CA ALA A 40 6.42 15.50 -9.70
C ALA A 40 6.46 16.60 -8.62
N LEU A 41 6.71 16.22 -7.36
CA LEU A 41 6.81 17.18 -6.25
C LEU A 41 7.94 18.19 -6.46
N LEU A 42 9.10 17.73 -6.94
CA LEU A 42 10.26 18.59 -7.21
C LEU A 42 10.04 19.54 -8.40
N ARG A 43 9.37 19.05 -9.46
CA ARG A 43 9.05 19.85 -10.64
C ARG A 43 7.99 20.92 -10.34
N GLY A 44 6.99 20.58 -9.53
CA GLY A 44 5.93 21.49 -9.09
C GLY A 44 6.30 22.51 -8.00
N ARG A 45 7.57 22.60 -7.59
CA ARG A 45 8.01 23.45 -6.45
C ARG A 45 7.58 24.91 -6.54
N ALA A 46 7.48 25.46 -7.76
CA ALA A 46 7.09 26.85 -7.99
C ALA A 46 5.61 27.10 -7.63
N GLU A 47 4.78 26.07 -7.65
CA GLU A 47 3.33 26.15 -7.45
C GLU A 47 2.90 25.68 -6.06
N TRP A 48 3.83 25.26 -5.19
CA TRP A 48 3.49 24.74 -3.86
C TRP A 48 2.63 25.69 -3.03
N GLY A 49 2.84 27.00 -3.18
CA GLY A 49 2.05 28.03 -2.48
C GLY A 49 0.59 28.11 -2.93
N GLN A 50 0.25 27.53 -4.09
CA GLN A 50 -1.12 27.51 -4.63
C GLN A 50 -1.89 26.26 -4.19
N VAL A 51 -1.21 25.27 -3.62
CA VAL A 51 -1.82 24.00 -3.21
C VAL A 51 -2.54 24.17 -1.87
N PRO A 52 -3.84 23.82 -1.78
CA PRO A 52 -4.56 23.84 -0.52
C PRO A 52 -3.83 23.09 0.61
N ALA A 53 -3.75 23.72 1.78
CA ALA A 53 -3.00 23.19 2.93
C ALA A 53 -3.42 21.76 3.34
N ALA A 54 -4.68 21.40 3.11
CA ALA A 54 -5.23 20.07 3.41
C ALA A 54 -4.63 18.93 2.56
N ILE A 55 -4.02 19.23 1.42
CA ILE A 55 -3.44 18.22 0.51
C ILE A 55 -2.07 17.76 1.00
N TRP A 56 -1.26 18.66 1.58
CA TRP A 56 0.09 18.35 2.09
C TRP A 56 0.15 17.19 3.09
N PRO A 57 -0.69 17.12 4.15
CA PRO A 57 -0.65 15.99 5.07
C PRO A 57 -1.01 14.67 4.37
N HIS A 58 -1.89 14.69 3.36
CA HIS A 58 -2.22 13.49 2.57
C HIS A 58 -1.05 13.04 1.69
N ILE A 59 -0.36 13.99 1.04
CA ILE A 59 0.87 13.70 0.27
C ILE A 59 1.95 13.12 1.20
N ALA A 60 2.13 13.69 2.38
CA ALA A 60 3.14 13.22 3.32
C ALA A 60 2.88 11.76 3.76
N THR A 61 1.63 11.42 4.09
CA THR A 61 1.29 10.06 4.54
C THR A 61 1.38 9.03 3.43
N ILE A 62 0.96 9.35 2.19
CA ILE A 62 1.12 8.42 1.06
C ILE A 62 2.60 8.21 0.68
N VAL A 63 3.44 9.25 0.77
CA VAL A 63 4.89 9.12 0.54
C VAL A 63 5.52 8.19 1.58
N VAL A 64 5.19 8.35 2.86
CA VAL A 64 5.65 7.42 3.91
C VAL A 64 5.19 5.99 3.62
N ALA A 65 3.93 5.79 3.23
CA ALA A 65 3.42 4.47 2.88
C ALA A 65 4.19 3.84 1.70
N LEU A 66 4.48 4.62 0.64
CA LEU A 66 5.25 4.16 -0.51
C LEU A 66 6.70 3.80 -0.15
N VAL A 67 7.39 4.66 0.60
CA VAL A 67 8.76 4.42 1.07
C VAL A 67 8.84 3.12 1.87
N LEU A 68 7.89 2.88 2.77
CA LEU A 68 7.86 1.68 3.61
C LEU A 68 7.46 0.42 2.84
N THR A 69 6.67 0.55 1.77
CA THR A 69 6.23 -0.60 0.96
C THR A 69 7.41 -1.33 0.33
N VAL A 70 8.42 -0.61 -0.15
CA VAL A 70 9.60 -1.20 -0.82
C VAL A 70 10.32 -2.22 0.08
N PRO A 71 10.86 -1.86 1.27
CA PRO A 71 11.52 -2.83 2.14
C PRO A 71 10.56 -3.88 2.69
N LEU A 72 9.28 -3.56 2.94
CA LEU A 72 8.29 -4.54 3.42
C LEU A 72 8.04 -5.66 2.40
N MET A 73 8.11 -5.35 1.10
CA MET A 73 7.90 -6.32 0.02
C MET A 73 9.17 -7.06 -0.40
N LEU A 74 10.34 -6.43 -0.29
CA LEU A 74 11.60 -7.00 -0.76
C LEU A 74 12.37 -7.81 0.29
N ARG A 75 12.12 -7.58 1.58
CA ARG A 75 12.81 -8.28 2.68
C ARG A 75 12.02 -9.49 3.16
N ARG A 76 12.73 -10.43 3.80
CA ARG A 76 12.11 -11.56 4.52
C ARG A 76 11.24 -11.01 5.65
N ARG A 77 10.02 -11.55 5.78
CA ARG A 77 9.04 -11.12 6.78
C ARG A 77 9.20 -11.86 8.11
N GLY A 78 8.63 -11.31 9.18
CA GLY A 78 8.49 -11.98 10.47
C GLY A 78 9.52 -11.60 11.55
N ASP A 79 10.48 -10.73 11.24
CA ASP A 79 11.40 -10.17 12.23
C ASP A 79 10.79 -8.94 12.96
N ARG A 80 11.50 -8.42 13.97
CA ARG A 80 11.07 -7.24 14.71
C ARG A 80 10.99 -6.00 13.82
N SER A 81 11.91 -5.86 12.87
CA SER A 81 11.94 -4.72 11.94
C SER A 81 10.71 -4.68 11.05
N HIS A 82 10.29 -5.83 10.51
CA HIS A 82 9.09 -5.98 9.70
C HIS A 82 7.84 -5.60 10.48
N ARG A 83 7.75 -5.98 11.75
CA ARG A 83 6.62 -5.60 12.63
C ARG A 83 6.56 -4.09 12.88
N VAL A 84 7.71 -3.46 13.15
CA VAL A 84 7.77 -2.00 13.37
C VAL A 84 7.40 -1.26 12.09
N LEU A 85 8.06 -1.57 10.97
CA LEU A 85 7.77 -0.94 9.67
C LEU A 85 6.31 -1.16 9.25
N GLY A 86 5.79 -2.38 9.46
CA GLY A 86 4.39 -2.71 9.16
C GLY A 86 3.40 -1.91 10.01
N THR A 87 3.72 -1.66 11.28
CA THR A 87 2.87 -0.83 12.16
C THR A 87 2.83 0.62 11.67
N VAL A 88 3.99 1.19 11.33
CA VAL A 88 4.05 2.56 10.80
C VAL A 88 3.33 2.65 9.46
N TRP A 89 3.49 1.65 8.59
CA TRP A 89 2.79 1.58 7.32
C TRP A 89 1.27 1.50 7.51
N VAL A 90 0.77 0.69 8.45
CA VAL A 90 -0.66 0.61 8.79
C VAL A 90 -1.21 1.97 9.26
N ALA A 91 -0.49 2.66 10.14
CA ALA A 91 -0.89 3.98 10.61
C ALA A 91 -0.91 5.00 9.45
N ALA A 92 0.11 4.97 8.59
CA ALA A 92 0.17 5.83 7.41
C ALA A 92 -0.98 5.57 6.42
N MET A 93 -1.35 4.32 6.18
CA MET A 93 -2.47 3.95 5.31
C MET A 93 -3.82 4.45 5.88
N ILE A 94 -4.06 4.30 7.18
CA ILE A 94 -5.26 4.82 7.84
C ILE A 94 -5.30 6.35 7.74
N ALA A 95 -4.20 7.02 8.07
CA ALA A 95 -4.12 8.48 7.98
C ALA A 95 -4.35 8.98 6.55
N THR A 96 -3.75 8.33 5.56
CA THR A 96 -3.95 8.62 4.12
C THR A 96 -5.43 8.52 3.74
N ALA A 97 -6.08 7.42 4.10
CA ALA A 97 -7.49 7.19 3.79
C ALA A 97 -8.40 8.23 4.47
N LEU A 98 -8.18 8.54 5.75
CA LEU A 98 -8.94 9.58 6.47
C LEU A 98 -8.75 10.96 5.85
N LEU A 99 -7.50 11.34 5.53
CA LEU A 99 -7.19 12.63 4.92
C LEU A 99 -7.77 12.77 3.51
N SER A 100 -7.94 11.66 2.77
CA SER A 100 -8.56 11.69 1.44
C SER A 100 -10.01 12.20 1.47
N PHE A 101 -10.77 11.90 2.53
CA PHE A 101 -12.13 12.41 2.70
C PHE A 101 -12.16 13.92 2.94
N ARG A 102 -11.09 14.53 3.47
CA ARG A 102 -10.98 15.99 3.58
C ARG A 102 -10.64 16.66 2.26
N ILE A 103 -10.02 15.94 1.32
CA ILE A 103 -9.78 16.45 -0.03
C ILE A 103 -11.09 16.41 -0.84
N HIS A 104 -11.97 15.43 -0.59
CA HIS A 104 -13.32 15.39 -1.17
C HIS A 104 -14.07 16.70 -0.99
N THR A 105 -14.03 17.26 0.22
CA THR A 105 -14.77 18.48 0.56
C THR A 105 -14.25 19.73 -0.17
N VAL A 106 -13.04 19.69 -0.73
CA VAL A 106 -12.44 20.80 -1.49
C VAL A 106 -12.82 20.73 -2.97
N ASN A 107 -12.97 19.54 -3.56
CA ASN A 107 -13.17 19.34 -5.00
C ASN A 107 -14.60 18.91 -5.40
N GLY A 108 -15.51 18.73 -4.44
CA GLY A 108 -16.96 18.57 -4.68
C GLY A 108 -17.41 17.31 -5.44
N SER A 109 -16.52 16.37 -5.78
CA SER A 109 -16.85 15.20 -6.59
C SER A 109 -16.53 13.85 -5.92
N TRP A 110 -17.53 12.97 -5.86
CA TRP A 110 -17.37 11.56 -5.51
C TRP A 110 -16.65 10.83 -6.65
N SER A 111 -15.32 10.76 -6.58
CA SER A 111 -14.53 9.93 -7.49
C SER A 111 -14.39 8.49 -6.96
N TRP A 112 -14.13 7.54 -7.87
CA TRP A 112 -13.82 6.12 -7.57
C TRP A 112 -12.74 5.92 -6.49
N ILE A 113 -11.86 6.91 -6.30
CA ILE A 113 -10.80 6.89 -5.28
C ILE A 113 -11.38 6.91 -3.85
N HIS A 114 -12.57 7.48 -3.61
CA HIS A 114 -13.19 7.47 -2.28
C HIS A 114 -13.67 6.07 -1.87
N LEU A 115 -14.13 5.28 -2.84
CA LEU A 115 -14.46 3.87 -2.61
C LEU A 115 -13.20 3.09 -2.24
N LEU A 116 -12.06 3.40 -2.87
CA LEU A 116 -10.76 2.84 -2.47
C LEU A 116 -10.36 3.26 -1.06
N SER A 117 -10.64 4.49 -0.64
CA SER A 117 -10.38 4.94 0.73
C SER A 117 -11.24 4.22 1.76
N LEU A 118 -12.55 4.05 1.49
CA LEU A 118 -13.43 3.27 2.37
C LEU A 118 -12.98 1.81 2.47
N TRP A 119 -12.66 1.22 1.32
CA TRP A 119 -12.10 -0.13 1.26
C TRP A 119 -10.79 -0.25 2.05
N THR A 120 -9.91 0.77 1.95
CA THR A 120 -8.66 0.83 2.72
C THR A 120 -8.92 0.84 4.22
N LEU A 121 -9.87 1.66 4.69
CA LEU A 121 -10.23 1.74 6.11
C LEU A 121 -10.77 0.43 6.67
N VAL A 122 -11.42 -0.41 5.85
CA VAL A 122 -11.88 -1.73 6.26
C VAL A 122 -10.74 -2.76 6.21
N GLN A 123 -9.97 -2.76 5.13
CA GLN A 123 -8.97 -3.79 4.87
C GLN A 123 -7.71 -3.65 5.73
N VAL A 124 -7.31 -2.44 6.11
CA VAL A 124 -6.11 -2.24 6.95
C VAL A 124 -6.28 -2.86 8.35
N PRO A 125 -7.40 -2.65 9.08
CA PRO A 125 -7.69 -3.38 10.32
C PRO A 125 -7.74 -4.90 10.14
N LEU A 126 -8.32 -5.40 9.04
CA LEU A 126 -8.37 -6.85 8.75
C LEU A 126 -6.97 -7.43 8.52
N LEU A 127 -6.13 -6.73 7.75
CA LEU A 127 -4.72 -7.05 7.53
C LEU A 127 -3.95 -7.14 8.85
N TRP A 128 -4.21 -6.20 9.77
CA TRP A 128 -3.60 -6.17 11.09
C TRP A 128 -4.11 -7.32 11.97
N TRP A 129 -5.42 -7.58 11.94
CA TRP A 129 -6.01 -8.73 12.64
C TRP A 129 -5.36 -10.03 12.19
N HIS A 130 -5.26 -10.28 10.88
CA HIS A 130 -4.63 -11.48 10.36
C HIS A 130 -3.19 -11.64 10.86
N ALA A 131 -2.43 -10.55 10.95
CA ALA A 131 -1.09 -10.57 11.53
C ALA A 131 -1.10 -10.97 13.03
N ARG A 132 -2.04 -10.42 13.82
CA ARG A 132 -2.18 -10.70 15.25
C ARG A 132 -2.61 -12.15 15.52
N ARG A 133 -3.41 -12.75 14.64
CA ARG A 133 -3.79 -14.17 14.70
C ARG A 133 -2.74 -15.12 14.12
N HIS A 134 -1.57 -14.62 13.74
CA HIS A 134 -0.53 -15.39 13.05
C HIS A 134 -1.03 -16.07 11.75
N ASN A 135 -2.11 -15.56 11.15
CA ASN A 135 -2.60 -16.01 9.85
C ASN A 135 -1.75 -15.36 8.75
N VAL A 136 -0.59 -15.97 8.48
CA VAL A 136 0.38 -15.46 7.50
C VAL A 136 -0.22 -15.41 6.09
N ALA A 137 -1.02 -16.41 5.70
CA ALA A 137 -1.63 -16.46 4.38
C ALA A 137 -2.62 -15.30 4.18
N GLY A 138 -3.53 -15.09 5.13
CA GLY A 138 -4.51 -14.01 5.08
C GLY A 138 -3.85 -12.63 5.13
N HIS A 139 -2.87 -12.44 6.01
CA HIS A 139 -2.10 -11.19 6.08
C HIS A 139 -1.40 -10.90 4.75
N ARG A 140 -0.74 -11.91 4.16
CA ARG A 140 -0.03 -11.78 2.89
C ARG A 140 -0.96 -11.44 1.74
N ALA A 141 -2.12 -12.08 1.65
CA ALA A 141 -3.13 -11.78 0.65
C ALA A 141 -3.67 -10.34 0.79
N ALA A 142 -3.99 -9.91 2.01
CA ALA A 142 -4.48 -8.57 2.28
C ALA A 142 -3.43 -7.49 1.94
N VAL A 143 -2.16 -7.70 2.30
CA VAL A 143 -1.07 -6.76 1.97
C VAL A 143 -0.91 -6.62 0.46
N ARG A 144 -0.90 -7.74 -0.28
CA ARG A 144 -0.81 -7.71 -1.76
C ARG A 144 -1.96 -6.96 -2.40
N GLY A 145 -3.18 -7.23 -1.94
CA GLY A 145 -4.37 -6.52 -2.39
C GLY A 145 -4.23 -5.02 -2.15
N MET A 146 -3.82 -4.63 -0.93
CA MET A 146 -3.65 -3.22 -0.58
C MET A 146 -2.57 -2.51 -1.41
N VAL A 147 -1.40 -3.12 -1.57
CA VAL A 147 -0.32 -2.53 -2.38
C VAL A 147 -0.75 -2.41 -3.84
N THR A 148 -1.41 -3.43 -4.39
CA THR A 148 -1.88 -3.39 -5.79
C THR A 148 -2.98 -2.34 -5.98
N GLY A 149 -4.03 -2.38 -5.17
CA GLY A 149 -5.20 -1.51 -5.32
C GLY A 149 -4.97 -0.09 -4.81
N ALA A 150 -4.67 0.03 -3.52
CA ALA A 150 -4.65 1.31 -2.83
C ALA A 150 -3.36 2.11 -3.04
N LEU A 151 -2.25 1.47 -3.46
CA LEU A 151 -1.02 2.19 -3.78
C LEU A 151 -0.77 2.26 -5.29
N LEU A 152 -0.66 1.11 -5.99
CA LEU A 152 -0.26 1.12 -7.40
C LEU A 152 -1.37 1.60 -8.34
N ILE A 153 -2.58 1.04 -8.24
CA ILE A 153 -3.71 1.46 -9.07
C ILE A 153 -4.12 2.90 -8.71
N ALA A 154 -4.28 3.21 -7.42
CA ALA A 154 -4.59 4.57 -7.00
C ALA A 154 -3.52 5.58 -7.44
N GLY A 155 -2.23 5.23 -7.27
CA GLY A 155 -1.10 6.03 -7.70
C GLY A 155 -1.02 6.21 -9.21
N PHE A 156 -1.37 5.20 -10.00
CA PHE A 156 -1.51 5.37 -11.45
C PHE A 156 -2.55 6.46 -11.77
N PHE A 157 -3.70 6.44 -11.09
CA PHE A 157 -4.76 7.42 -11.30
C PHE A 157 -4.47 8.83 -10.77
N THR A 158 -3.34 9.09 -10.11
CA THR A 158 -2.98 10.45 -9.67
C THR A 158 -2.33 11.30 -10.77
N PHE A 159 -1.85 10.69 -11.87
CA PHE A 159 -1.17 11.41 -12.95
C PHE A 159 -2.06 11.78 -14.15
N PRO A 160 -2.92 10.88 -14.69
CA PRO A 160 -3.78 11.23 -15.81
C PRO A 160 -4.88 12.26 -15.43
N PHE A 161 -5.59 12.77 -16.44
CA PHE A 161 -6.78 13.64 -16.29
C PHE A 161 -6.52 15.03 -15.68
N ASN A 162 -5.43 15.70 -16.06
CA ASN A 162 -5.09 17.05 -15.56
C ASN A 162 -5.07 17.16 -14.02
N ARG A 163 -4.70 16.07 -13.35
CA ARG A 163 -4.52 16.06 -11.89
C ARG A 163 -3.21 16.72 -11.50
N LEU A 164 -3.15 17.26 -10.28
CA LEU A 164 -2.03 18.05 -9.77
C LEU A 164 -0.64 17.43 -10.03
N LEU A 165 -0.42 16.18 -9.62
CA LEU A 165 0.89 15.52 -9.80
C LEU A 165 1.21 15.26 -11.28
N GLY A 166 0.20 14.96 -12.10
CA GLY A 166 0.38 14.80 -13.53
C GLY A 166 0.72 16.11 -14.24
N HIS A 167 0.04 17.19 -13.85
CA HIS A 167 0.32 18.54 -14.34
C HIS A 167 1.76 18.92 -14.02
N TRP A 168 2.19 18.74 -12.76
CA TRP A 168 3.57 19.02 -12.39
C TRP A 168 4.60 18.15 -13.09
N LEU A 169 4.28 16.88 -13.42
CA LEU A 169 5.26 15.97 -14.01
C LEU A 169 5.38 16.13 -15.54
N PHE A 170 4.27 16.35 -16.22
CA PHE A 170 4.19 16.31 -17.70
C PHE A 170 3.88 17.67 -18.35
N GLY A 171 3.38 18.64 -17.58
CA GLY A 171 3.29 20.06 -17.98
C GLY A 171 4.65 20.73 -17.82
#